data_AF-A0ABC8JQ45-F1
#
_entry.id   AF-A0ABC8JQ45-F1
#
_cell.length_a   1.000
_cell.length_b   1.000
_cell.length_c   1.000
_cell.angle_alpha   90.00
_cell.angle_beta   90.00
_cell.angle_gamma   90.00
#
_symmetry.space_group_name_H-M   'P 1'
#
loop_
_entity.id
_entity.type
_entity.pdbx_description
1 polymer ?
#
loop_
_entity_poly.entity_id
_entity_poly.type
_entity_poly.pdbx_seq_one_letter_code
_entity_poly.pdbx_strand_id
1 'polypeptide(L)'
;LKQVLANGKKGALNVGAVLILPEGFELAPPDRISPEMKEKIGNLSFQNYRPNKKNILVTGPVPGQKYSEITFPILAPDPATNKDVHFLKYPIYVGGNRGRGQIYPDGSK
;
A
#
# COMPACT_ATOMS: atom_id res chain seq x y z
N LEU A 1 -15.22 -13.09 12.54
CA LEU A 1 -15.93 -11.78 12.45
C LEU A 1 -16.39 -11.54 11.01
N LYS A 2 -17.59 -10.96 10.80
CA LYS A 2 -18.18 -10.62 9.49
C LYS A 2 -18.71 -9.17 9.52
N GLN A 3 -18.74 -8.48 8.39
CA GLN A 3 -19.26 -7.10 8.27
C GLN A 3 -20.58 -7.06 7.49
N VAL A 4 -21.33 -5.95 7.57
CA VAL A 4 -22.50 -5.69 6.72
C VAL A 4 -22.04 -5.21 5.34
N LEU A 5 -22.42 -5.93 4.30
CA LEU A 5 -22.14 -5.61 2.90
C LEU A 5 -23.12 -4.54 2.37
N ALA A 6 -22.86 -4.02 1.17
CA ALA A 6 -23.74 -3.02 0.53
C ALA A 6 -25.19 -3.51 0.32
N ASN A 7 -25.40 -4.83 0.23
CA ASN A 7 -26.73 -5.45 0.11
C ASN A 7 -27.38 -5.79 1.47
N GLY A 8 -26.83 -5.31 2.60
CA GLY A 8 -27.33 -5.56 3.95
C GLY A 8 -26.99 -6.93 4.54
N LYS A 9 -26.45 -7.88 3.76
CA LYS A 9 -26.07 -9.21 4.25
C LYS A 9 -24.71 -9.19 4.97
N LYS A 10 -24.47 -10.15 5.86
CA LYS A 10 -23.17 -10.32 6.53
C LYS A 10 -22.17 -11.03 5.61
N GLY A 11 -20.97 -10.47 5.44
CA GLY A 11 -19.92 -11.00 4.57
C GLY A 11 -18.50 -10.79 5.09
N ALA A 12 -17.52 -11.18 4.27
CA ALA A 12 -16.10 -11.03 4.57
C ALA A 12 -15.64 -9.56 4.52
N LEU A 13 -14.49 -9.30 5.13
CA LEU A 13 -13.86 -7.98 5.14
C LEU A 13 -12.74 -7.91 4.12
N ASN A 14 -12.66 -6.78 3.43
CA ASN A 14 -11.50 -6.42 2.62
C ASN A 14 -10.58 -5.50 3.42
N VAL A 15 -9.32 -5.44 3.00
CA VAL A 15 -8.31 -4.54 3.55
C VAL A 15 -7.73 -3.68 2.44
N GLY A 16 -7.17 -2.54 2.84
CA GLY A 16 -6.36 -1.69 1.99
C GLY A 16 -5.38 -0.91 2.84
N ALA A 17 -4.34 -0.38 2.21
CA ALA A 17 -3.31 0.37 2.89
C ALA A 17 -2.75 1.49 2.01
N VAL A 18 -2.27 2.54 2.67
CA VAL A 18 -1.44 3.60 2.10
C VAL A 18 -0.12 3.64 2.86
N LEU A 19 0.98 3.67 2.11
CA LEU A 19 2.34 3.77 2.62
C LEU A 19 2.97 5.04 2.06
N ILE A 20 3.37 5.95 2.95
CA ILE A 20 4.02 7.22 2.60
C ILE A 20 5.48 7.09 2.98
N LEU A 21 6.33 7.10 1.97
CA LEU A 21 7.77 6.97 2.07
C LEU A 21 8.45 8.35 1.93
N PRO A 22 9.71 8.47 2.37
CA PRO A 22 10.52 9.64 2.11
C PRO A 22 10.70 9.87 0.61
N GLU A 23 11.03 11.10 0.21
CA GLU A 23 11.29 11.40 -1.19
C GLU A 23 12.46 10.55 -1.74
N GLY A 24 12.36 10.16 -3.01
CA GLY A 24 13.29 9.27 -3.69
C GLY A 24 13.05 7.77 -3.47
N PHE A 25 12.35 7.36 -2.41
CA PHE A 25 11.92 5.97 -2.27
C PHE A 25 10.77 5.67 -3.24
N GLU A 26 10.79 4.48 -3.84
CA GLU A 26 9.75 4.06 -4.76
C GLU A 26 9.50 2.55 -4.68
N LEU A 27 8.45 2.07 -5.36
CA LEU A 27 8.21 0.65 -5.55
C LEU A 27 9.37 0.05 -6.35
N ALA A 28 9.94 -1.06 -5.88
CA ALA A 28 11.01 -1.73 -6.58
C ALA A 28 10.53 -2.27 -7.94
N PRO A 29 11.31 -2.11 -9.01
CA PRO A 29 10.94 -2.63 -10.32
C PRO A 29 11.01 -4.17 -10.34
N PRO A 30 10.24 -4.87 -11.19
CA PRO A 30 10.06 -6.32 -11.11
C PRO A 30 11.32 -7.18 -11.23
N ASP A 31 12.35 -6.65 -11.88
CA ASP A 31 13.68 -7.25 -12.06
C ASP A 31 14.54 -7.18 -10.77
N ARG A 32 14.23 -6.24 -9.86
CA ARG A 32 14.92 -6.07 -8.57
C ARG A 32 14.25 -6.81 -7.42
N ILE A 33 13.12 -7.48 -7.66
CA ILE A 33 12.40 -8.24 -6.64
C ILE A 33 12.83 -9.72 -6.71
N SER A 34 13.36 -10.23 -5.60
CA SER A 34 13.76 -11.64 -5.50
C SER A 34 12.56 -12.60 -5.60
N PRO A 35 12.76 -13.85 -6.04
CA PRO A 35 11.66 -14.83 -6.12
C PRO A 35 10.93 -15.05 -4.79
N GLU A 36 11.68 -15.12 -3.67
CA GLU A 36 11.11 -15.24 -2.32
C GLU A 36 10.22 -14.05 -1.97
N MET A 37 10.63 -12.84 -2.33
CA MET A 37 9.84 -11.64 -2.08
C MET A 37 8.59 -11.59 -2.98
N LYS A 38 8.69 -12.05 -4.24
CA LYS A 38 7.53 -12.18 -5.13
C LYS A 38 6.46 -13.12 -4.54
N GLU A 39 6.88 -14.22 -3.93
CA GLU A 39 5.96 -15.14 -3.25
C GLU A 39 5.25 -14.47 -2.07
N LYS A 40 5.98 -13.72 -1.24
CA LYS A 40 5.41 -12.96 -0.10
C LYS A 40 4.43 -11.85 -0.54
N ILE A 41 4.70 -11.20 -1.67
CA ILE A 41 3.79 -10.20 -2.25
C ILE A 41 2.52 -10.88 -2.79
N GLY A 42 2.67 -12.06 -3.36
CA GLY A 42 1.59 -12.78 -4.02
C GLY A 42 1.03 -11.99 -5.21
N ASN A 43 -0.30 -11.92 -5.30
CA ASN A 43 -0.99 -11.25 -6.42
C ASN A 43 -1.40 -9.82 -6.07
N LEU A 44 -0.68 -9.17 -5.14
CA LEU A 44 -0.95 -7.78 -4.80
C LEU A 44 -0.46 -6.85 -5.89
N SER A 45 -1.28 -5.85 -6.19
CA SER A 45 -0.90 -4.72 -7.03
C SER A 45 -0.71 -3.47 -6.16
N PHE A 46 0.24 -2.65 -6.57
CA PHE A 46 0.55 -1.37 -5.94
C PHE A 46 0.35 -0.26 -6.96
N GLN A 47 -0.23 0.84 -6.51
CA GLN A 47 -0.47 2.02 -7.33
C GLN A 47 0.15 3.24 -6.67
N ASN A 48 0.70 4.13 -7.49
CA ASN A 48 1.12 5.43 -7.01
C ASN A 48 -0.12 6.29 -6.72
N TYR A 49 -0.12 7.00 -5.60
CA TYR A 49 -1.23 7.89 -5.23
C TYR A 49 -1.50 8.96 -6.29
N ARG A 50 -0.43 9.42 -6.96
CA ARG A 50 -0.49 10.29 -8.16
C ARG A 50 0.66 9.92 -9.10
N PRO A 51 0.56 10.20 -10.41
CA PRO A 51 1.62 9.89 -11.39
C PRO A 51 3.01 10.40 -10.97
N ASN A 52 3.09 11.61 -10.40
CA ASN A 52 4.34 12.25 -9.99
C ASN A 52 4.73 11.97 -8.53
N LYS A 53 3.97 11.16 -7.79
CA LYS A 53 4.22 10.83 -6.38
C LYS A 53 4.44 9.34 -6.22
N LYS A 54 5.64 8.92 -6.60
CA LYS A 54 6.09 7.51 -6.56
C LYS A 54 6.38 6.97 -5.16
N ASN A 55 6.63 7.87 -4.21
CA ASN A 55 6.88 7.55 -2.81
C ASN A 55 5.60 7.33 -1.98
N ILE A 56 4.42 7.55 -2.57
CA ILE A 56 3.14 7.30 -1.91
C ILE A 56 2.45 6.14 -2.62
N LEU A 57 2.40 5.00 -1.95
CA LEU A 57 1.89 3.75 -2.50
C LEU A 57 0.55 3.40 -1.88
N VAL A 58 -0.40 3.00 -2.71
CA VAL A 58 -1.73 2.54 -2.30
C VAL A 58 -1.94 1.11 -2.80
N THR A 59 -2.57 0.28 -1.96
CA THR A 59 -3.02 -1.06 -2.34
C THR A 59 -4.37 -1.38 -1.72
N GLY A 60 -5.11 -2.28 -2.36
CA GLY A 60 -6.47 -2.64 -1.99
C GLY A 60 -7.55 -2.03 -2.91
N PRO A 61 -8.82 -2.40 -2.70
CA PRO A 61 -9.28 -3.36 -1.70
C PRO A 61 -8.94 -4.81 -2.07
N VAL A 62 -8.42 -5.59 -1.11
CA VAL A 62 -8.11 -7.02 -1.30
C VAL A 62 -8.73 -7.89 -0.19
N PRO A 63 -8.96 -9.20 -0.42
CA PRO A 63 -9.55 -10.08 0.59
C PRO A 63 -8.71 -10.14 1.87
N GLY A 64 -9.24 -9.64 2.98
CA GLY A 64 -8.49 -9.52 4.25
C GLY A 64 -8.17 -10.84 4.93
N GLN A 65 -8.87 -11.92 4.57
CA GLN A 65 -8.54 -13.27 5.04
C GLN A 65 -7.28 -13.82 4.39
N LYS A 66 -7.01 -13.42 3.14
CA LYS A 66 -5.81 -13.84 2.40
C LYS A 66 -4.63 -12.92 2.69
N TYR A 67 -4.89 -11.63 2.80
CA TYR A 67 -3.88 -10.59 3.00
C TYR A 67 -4.02 -9.96 4.38
N SER A 68 -3.80 -10.74 5.43
CA SER A 68 -3.67 -10.22 6.80
C SER A 68 -2.38 -9.43 6.99
N GLU A 69 -1.38 -9.76 6.19
CA GLU A 69 -0.09 -9.07 6.09
C GLU A 69 0.11 -8.63 4.64
N ILE A 70 0.70 -7.44 4.47
CA ILE A 70 1.01 -6.87 3.16
C ILE A 70 2.49 -6.52 3.15
N THR A 71 3.23 -7.14 2.23
CA THR A 71 4.66 -6.86 2.02
C THR A 71 4.84 -5.88 0.87
N PHE A 72 5.45 -4.72 1.13
CA PHE A 72 5.76 -3.72 0.11
C PHE A 72 7.23 -3.88 -0.34
N PRO A 73 7.51 -4.16 -1.63
CA PRO A 73 8.89 -4.17 -2.14
C PRO A 73 9.36 -2.75 -2.41
N ILE A 74 10.16 -2.19 -1.51
CA ILE A 74 10.62 -0.80 -1.61
C ILE A 74 12.07 -0.74 -2.09
N LEU A 75 12.33 0.16 -3.05
CA LEU A 75 13.67 0.53 -3.47
C LEU A 75 14.06 1.86 -2.81
N ALA A 76 15.19 1.85 -2.10
CA ALA A 76 15.78 3.05 -1.55
C ALA A 76 16.49 3.87 -2.63
N PRO A 77 16.50 5.21 -2.53
CA PRO A 77 17.29 6.05 -3.41
C PRO A 77 18.78 5.95 -3.09
N ASP A 78 19.61 6.40 -4.03
CA ASP A 78 21.06 6.46 -3.87
C ASP A 78 21.55 7.92 -3.80
N PRO A 79 22.02 8.39 -2.62
CA PRO A 79 22.58 9.74 -2.45
C PRO A 79 23.81 10.05 -3.31
N ALA A 80 24.51 9.04 -3.84
CA ALA A 80 25.64 9.26 -4.74
C ALA A 80 25.19 9.74 -6.13
N THR A 81 23.99 9.37 -6.55
CA THR A 81 23.44 9.68 -7.89
C THR A 81 22.30 10.69 -7.85
N ASN A 82 21.65 10.87 -6.70
CA ASN A 82 20.60 11.86 -6.48
C ASN A 82 21.02 12.85 -5.37
N LYS A 83 21.10 14.15 -5.69
CA LYS A 83 21.55 15.18 -4.75
C LYS A 83 20.47 15.64 -3.76
N ASP A 84 19.21 15.33 -4.04
CA ASP A 84 18.05 15.76 -3.23
C ASP A 84 17.77 14.79 -2.06
N VAL A 85 18.53 13.69 -1.97
CA VAL A 85 18.40 12.67 -0.92
C VAL A 85 19.71 12.54 -0.15
N HIS A 86 19.62 12.23 1.14
CA HIS A 86 20.76 12.22 2.05
C HIS A 86 20.70 10.99 2.98
N PHE A 87 21.84 10.61 3.57
CA PHE A 87 21.86 9.59 4.60
C PHE A 87 21.37 10.17 5.92
N LEU A 88 20.07 10.05 6.18
CA LEU A 88 19.41 10.55 7.39
C LEU A 88 18.41 9.54 7.93
N LYS A 89 17.91 9.80 9.14
CA LYS A 89 16.74 9.11 9.68
C LYS A 89 15.48 9.77 9.12
N TYR A 90 14.71 9.03 8.34
CA TYR A 90 13.45 9.51 7.78
C TYR A 90 12.24 8.82 8.44
N PRO A 91 11.10 9.53 8.56
CA PRO A 91 9.84 8.91 8.96
C PRO A 91 9.22 8.09 7.82
N ILE A 92 8.47 7.06 8.18
CA ILE A 92 7.58 6.32 7.29
C ILE A 92 6.18 6.37 7.91
N TYR A 93 5.17 6.72 7.11
CA TYR A 93 3.79 6.77 7.59
C TYR A 93 2.97 5.66 6.94
N VAL A 94 2.16 4.99 7.75
CA VAL A 94 1.33 3.87 7.31
C VAL A 94 -0.11 4.15 7.72
N GLY A 95 -1.02 4.07 6.75
CA GLY A 95 -2.46 4.05 6.98
C GLY A 95 -3.02 2.70 6.54
N GLY A 96 -3.76 2.03 7.43
CA GLY A 96 -4.42 0.76 7.13
C GLY A 96 -5.92 0.88 7.33
N ASN A 97 -6.70 0.28 6.44
CA ASN A 97 -8.15 0.17 6.59
C ASN A 97 -8.60 -1.30 6.46
N ARG A 98 -9.60 -1.66 7.26
CA ARG A 98 -10.31 -2.93 7.12
C ARG A 98 -11.81 -2.69 7.20
N GLY A 99 -12.54 -3.29 6.26
CA GLY A 99 -13.99 -3.17 6.17
C GLY A 99 -14.43 -1.90 5.46
N ARG A 100 -15.74 -1.69 5.44
CA ARG A 100 -16.37 -0.56 4.77
C ARG A 100 -16.24 0.71 5.60
N GLY A 101 -16.07 1.84 4.91
CA GLY A 101 -16.18 3.17 5.51
C GLY A 101 -17.62 3.48 5.93
N GLN A 102 -17.76 4.54 6.73
CA GLN A 102 -19.04 4.98 7.29
C GLN A 102 -19.70 6.10 6.48
N ILE A 103 -18.96 6.74 5.58
CA ILE A 103 -19.39 7.91 4.82
C ILE A 103 -18.87 7.78 3.38
N TYR A 104 -19.71 8.10 2.41
CA TYR A 104 -19.38 8.14 1.00
C TYR A 104 -18.72 9.47 0.59
N PRO A 105 -18.06 9.54 -0.58
CA PRO A 105 -17.43 10.78 -1.04
C PRO A 105 -18.39 11.96 -1.22
N ASP A 106 -19.69 11.71 -1.42
CA ASP A 106 -20.74 12.71 -1.51
C ASP A 106 -21.27 13.20 -0.14
N GLY A 107 -20.75 12.64 0.96
CA GLY A 107 -21.13 12.97 2.34
C GLY A 107 -22.30 12.15 2.89
N SER A 108 -22.91 11.26 2.10
CA SER A 108 -23.95 10.34 2.58
C SER A 108 -23.39 9.25 3.50
N LYS A 109 -24.23 8.66 4.36
CA LYS A 109 -23.88 7.53 5.25
C LYS A 109 -24.23 6.18 4.63
#